data_AF-A0A969JCA4-F1
#
_entry.id   AF-A0A969JCA4-F1
#
_cell.length_a   1.000
_cell.length_b   1.000
_cell.length_c   1.000
_cell.angle_alpha   90.00
_cell.angle_beta   90.00
_cell.angle_gamma   90.00
#
_symmetry.space_group_name_H-M   'P 1'
#
loop_
_entity.id
_entity.type
_entity.pdbx_description
1 polymer ?
#
loop_
_entity_poly.entity_id
_entity_poly.type
_entity_poly.pdbx_seq_one_letter_code
_entity_poly.pdbx_strand_id
1 'polypeptide(L)'
;MALQLAPLFAFLGLVLILLGLGGCDASTPSDSIADSIAQRRPDPSASEVSVAPGAETGAETGAVTPASEPLLEIAAANLELAQALPPVELPAGVGGRILAVAAEDQKLSLATLRIQASRDREWDDGCLNLAGEGEVCIQAITWGWQTLIGDGVRQWVYHSDHMGEQVRLNGLASDTEARISFGPLAQRGQLDSGVVAVRAMSQQPGDRPHATALMVDGSVVKLDAQGRGQGPGYSLTPAQVQAFDQQRNQFSLSRFNGLRYGRPGSANLADAPGSNQTWVSLIDDQSLFQYDPAIAAQLPPALERLEQAWQATVCASPSASPPGNCPSSPNSPAAE
;
A
#
# COMPACT_ATOMS: atom_id res chain seq x y z
N MET A 1 -33.21 45.05 -24.30
CA MET A 1 -31.77 45.38 -24.31
C MET A 1 -31.01 44.07 -24.18
N ALA A 2 -30.44 43.63 -25.31
CA ALA A 2 -29.49 42.54 -25.58
C ALA A 2 -29.60 41.19 -24.82
N LEU A 3 -30.19 40.21 -25.52
CA LEU A 3 -29.84 38.78 -25.51
C LEU A 3 -28.38 38.59 -25.97
N GLN A 4 -27.64 37.63 -25.41
CA GLN A 4 -26.47 37.04 -26.09
C GLN A 4 -26.57 35.51 -26.14
N LEU A 5 -26.45 35.03 -27.39
CA LEU A 5 -26.51 33.66 -27.88
C LEU A 5 -25.13 33.00 -27.82
N ALA A 6 -25.10 31.71 -27.52
CA ALA A 6 -23.98 30.81 -27.76
C ALA A 6 -23.85 30.45 -29.26
N PRO A 7 -22.65 30.16 -29.79
CA PRO A 7 -22.52 29.56 -31.11
C PRO A 7 -22.42 28.03 -31.04
N LEU A 8 -23.32 27.38 -31.78
CA LEU A 8 -23.15 26.02 -32.30
C LEU A 8 -21.98 25.98 -33.28
N PHE A 9 -21.10 24.98 -33.18
CA PHE A 9 -20.31 24.52 -34.31
C PHE A 9 -20.63 23.04 -34.56
N ALA A 10 -21.40 22.83 -35.63
CA ALA A 10 -21.56 21.54 -36.29
C ALA A 10 -20.47 21.42 -37.36
N PHE A 11 -19.73 20.32 -37.37
CA PHE A 11 -18.99 19.87 -38.55
C PHE A 11 -19.50 18.51 -38.99
N LEU A 12 -20.05 18.54 -40.21
CA LEU A 12 -20.54 17.45 -41.02
C LEU A 12 -19.36 16.58 -41.48
N GLY A 13 -19.59 15.28 -41.60
CA GLY A 13 -18.55 14.29 -41.91
C GLY A 13 -18.13 14.18 -43.37
N LEU A 14 -17.13 13.33 -43.59
CA LEU A 14 -16.89 12.68 -44.88
C LEU A 14 -16.35 11.26 -44.63
N VAL A 15 -17.16 10.28 -44.98
CA VAL A 15 -16.77 8.88 -45.18
C VAL A 15 -16.50 8.71 -46.67
N LEU A 16 -15.35 8.12 -47.04
CA LEU A 16 -15.18 7.48 -48.34
C LEU A 16 -14.21 6.30 -48.20
N ILE A 17 -14.80 5.11 -48.36
CA ILE A 17 -14.18 3.80 -48.52
C ILE A 17 -13.84 3.63 -50.01
N LEU A 18 -12.67 3.04 -50.34
CA LEU A 18 -12.53 1.92 -51.29
C LEU A 18 -11.05 1.47 -51.46
N LEU A 19 -10.83 0.20 -51.13
CA LEU A 19 -10.01 -0.88 -51.76
C LEU A 19 -9.20 -0.47 -53.00
N GLY A 20 -7.96 -0.91 -53.28
CA GLY A 20 -7.17 -2.09 -52.92
C GLY A 20 -6.27 -2.45 -54.13
N LEU A 21 -5.30 -3.35 -53.93
CA LEU A 21 -4.41 -4.05 -54.91
C LEU A 21 -2.98 -3.51 -55.09
N GLY A 22 -2.00 -4.39 -54.85
CA GLY A 22 -0.61 -4.27 -55.28
C GLY A 22 0.37 -5.04 -54.40
N GLY A 23 0.59 -6.33 -54.69
CA GLY A 23 1.51 -7.22 -53.96
C GLY A 23 2.95 -7.26 -54.50
N CYS A 24 3.63 -8.36 -54.12
CA CYS A 24 5.02 -8.80 -54.41
C CYS A 24 6.06 -8.30 -53.37
N ASP A 25 6.98 -9.09 -52.79
CA ASP A 25 7.42 -10.46 -53.09
C ASP A 25 8.07 -11.14 -51.86
N ALA A 26 8.22 -12.46 -51.98
CA ALA A 26 8.65 -13.43 -50.99
C ALA A 26 10.18 -13.48 -50.74
N SER A 27 10.55 -13.90 -49.52
CA SER A 27 11.76 -14.69 -49.24
C SER A 27 11.65 -15.42 -47.88
N THR A 28 11.56 -16.75 -47.94
CA THR A 28 11.67 -17.79 -46.87
C THR A 28 13.15 -18.09 -46.52
N PRO A 29 13.53 -19.09 -45.67
CA PRO A 29 12.85 -19.87 -44.59
C PRO A 29 13.64 -19.76 -43.24
N SER A 30 13.27 -20.32 -42.08
CA SER A 30 13.40 -21.76 -41.72
C SER A 30 13.08 -21.98 -40.23
N ASP A 31 12.72 -23.22 -39.94
CA ASP A 31 12.17 -23.81 -38.72
C ASP A 31 13.05 -23.82 -37.46
N SER A 32 12.40 -24.29 -36.38
CA SER A 32 12.96 -25.05 -35.25
C SER A 32 13.40 -24.26 -34.02
N ILE A 33 12.47 -23.99 -33.09
CA ILE A 33 12.54 -24.45 -31.67
C ILE A 33 11.11 -24.54 -31.10
N ALA A 34 10.41 -25.64 -31.39
CA ALA A 34 9.15 -25.99 -30.72
C ALA A 34 9.15 -27.48 -30.44
N ASP A 35 10.12 -27.93 -29.63
CA ASP A 35 10.16 -29.32 -29.16
C ASP A 35 11.04 -29.40 -27.91
N SER A 36 10.49 -29.15 -26.72
CA SER A 36 11.12 -29.46 -25.41
C SER A 36 10.21 -29.27 -24.18
N ILE A 37 8.88 -29.43 -24.27
CA ILE A 37 8.04 -29.53 -23.06
C ILE A 37 6.91 -30.56 -23.27
N ALA A 38 7.28 -31.84 -23.36
CA ALA A 38 6.30 -32.93 -23.34
C ALA A 38 6.93 -34.22 -22.79
N GLN A 39 7.33 -34.23 -21.52
CA GLN A 39 7.65 -35.47 -20.79
C GLN A 39 7.70 -35.24 -19.28
N ARG A 40 6.52 -35.28 -18.64
CA ARG A 40 6.34 -35.71 -17.25
C ARG A 40 4.83 -35.90 -16.98
N ARG A 41 4.32 -37.08 -17.33
CA ARG A 41 3.05 -37.60 -16.78
C ARG A 41 3.38 -38.41 -15.53
N PRO A 42 2.71 -38.20 -14.39
CA PRO A 42 2.68 -39.16 -13.30
C PRO A 42 1.59 -40.22 -13.54
N ASP A 43 1.93 -41.48 -13.32
CA ASP A 43 1.04 -42.65 -13.32
C ASP A 43 -0.09 -42.53 -12.27
N PRO A 44 -1.33 -42.93 -12.58
CA PRO A 44 -2.35 -43.20 -11.59
C PRO A 44 -2.37 -44.69 -11.27
N SER A 45 -1.93 -45.07 -10.08
CA SER A 45 -2.19 -46.41 -9.53
C SER A 45 -2.51 -46.33 -8.05
N ALA A 46 -3.56 -47.06 -7.72
CA ALA A 46 -4.37 -46.95 -6.52
C ALA A 46 -3.69 -47.47 -5.26
N SER A 47 -4.14 -46.94 -4.12
CA SER A 47 -4.30 -47.71 -2.89
C SER A 47 -5.52 -47.16 -2.17
N GLU A 48 -6.61 -47.91 -2.27
CA GLU A 48 -7.84 -47.72 -1.51
C GLU A 48 -7.57 -47.98 -0.02
N VAL A 49 -8.03 -47.07 0.83
CA VAL A 49 -8.20 -47.32 2.27
C VAL A 49 -9.68 -47.28 2.58
N SER A 50 -10.21 -48.43 2.94
CA SER A 50 -11.59 -48.66 3.39
C SER A 50 -11.74 -48.21 4.84
N VAL A 51 -12.73 -47.34 5.12
CA VAL A 51 -13.26 -47.12 6.48
C VAL A 51 -14.80 -47.04 6.38
N ALA A 52 -15.46 -47.85 7.20
CA ALA A 52 -16.91 -48.03 7.28
C ALA A 52 -17.63 -46.83 7.95
N PRO A 53 -18.96 -46.67 7.80
CA PRO A 53 -19.71 -45.56 8.38
C PRO A 53 -20.17 -45.90 9.80
N GLY A 54 -19.87 -45.01 10.75
CA GLY A 54 -20.44 -44.99 12.09
C GLY A 54 -21.09 -43.64 12.33
N ALA A 55 -22.41 -43.62 12.41
CA ALA A 55 -23.20 -42.47 12.82
C ALA A 55 -23.31 -42.46 14.34
N GLU A 56 -22.89 -41.37 14.99
CA GLU A 56 -23.41 -41.00 16.30
C GLU A 56 -23.64 -39.49 16.36
N THR A 57 -24.90 -39.17 16.63
CA THR A 57 -25.48 -37.88 17.00
C THR A 57 -24.93 -37.39 18.33
N GLY A 58 -24.49 -36.12 18.37
CA GLY A 58 -24.19 -35.40 19.60
C GLY A 58 -24.31 -33.89 19.36
N ALA A 59 -25.37 -33.30 19.88
CA ALA A 59 -25.56 -31.85 19.95
C ALA A 59 -24.82 -31.27 21.18
N GLU A 60 -24.63 -29.95 21.16
CA GLU A 60 -24.24 -29.07 22.28
C GLU A 60 -22.77 -29.07 22.73
N THR A 61 -21.98 -28.14 22.20
CA THR A 61 -21.85 -26.76 22.73
C THR A 61 -20.77 -26.06 21.90
N GLY A 62 -21.16 -25.04 21.15
CA GLY A 62 -20.24 -24.21 20.39
C GLY A 62 -19.38 -23.37 21.33
N ALA A 63 -18.22 -23.90 21.72
CA ALA A 63 -17.14 -23.08 22.19
C ALA A 63 -16.69 -22.23 21.01
N VAL A 64 -16.86 -20.91 21.11
CA VAL A 64 -16.16 -19.95 20.27
C VAL A 64 -14.67 -20.22 20.47
N THR A 65 -14.03 -20.83 19.48
CA THR A 65 -12.58 -20.99 19.44
C THR A 65 -12.00 -19.57 19.55
N PRO A 66 -11.13 -19.27 20.54
CA PRO A 66 -10.43 -17.99 20.54
C PRO A 66 -9.67 -17.89 19.22
N ALA A 67 -9.73 -16.74 18.56
CA ALA A 67 -8.99 -16.46 17.33
C ALA A 67 -7.59 -17.06 17.46
N SER A 68 -7.32 -18.10 16.66
CA SER A 68 -6.18 -18.97 16.86
C SER A 68 -4.89 -18.16 16.87
N GLU A 69 -4.05 -18.41 17.86
CA GLU A 69 -2.76 -17.75 18.12
C GLU A 69 -1.78 -17.60 16.93
N PRO A 70 -1.83 -18.36 15.80
CA PRO A 70 -0.96 -18.10 14.64
C PRO A 70 -1.17 -16.74 13.95
N LEU A 71 -2.36 -16.16 14.05
CA LEU A 71 -2.80 -14.96 13.31
C LEU A 71 -2.01 -13.68 13.65
N LEU A 72 -1.25 -13.73 14.74
CA LEU A 72 -0.88 -12.56 15.54
C LEU A 72 0.64 -12.51 15.76
N GLU A 73 1.28 -13.68 15.85
CA GLU A 73 2.74 -13.84 15.84
C GLU A 73 3.38 -13.37 14.52
N ILE A 74 2.67 -13.51 13.39
CA ILE A 74 3.09 -13.00 12.08
C ILE A 74 3.04 -11.47 12.08
N ALA A 75 1.93 -10.84 12.49
CA ALA A 75 1.81 -9.38 12.55
C ALA A 75 2.85 -8.75 13.51
N ALA A 76 3.18 -9.43 14.62
CA ALA A 76 4.19 -8.99 15.58
C ALA A 76 5.61 -9.04 15.03
N ALA A 77 6.01 -10.19 14.47
CA ALA A 77 7.33 -10.38 13.88
C ALA A 77 7.55 -9.37 12.75
N ASN A 78 6.48 -9.04 12.02
CA ASN A 78 6.47 -8.09 10.92
C ASN A 78 6.51 -6.63 11.33
N LEU A 79 5.99 -6.33 12.51
CA LEU A 79 6.10 -5.04 13.15
C LEU A 79 7.50 -4.82 13.77
N GLU A 80 8.20 -5.91 14.12
CA GLU A 80 9.61 -5.96 14.56
C GLU A 80 10.60 -5.95 13.37
N LEU A 81 10.23 -6.56 12.23
CA LEU A 81 11.04 -6.63 10.98
C LEU A 81 10.96 -5.39 10.10
N ALA A 82 10.23 -4.37 10.54
CA ALA A 82 10.11 -3.10 9.86
C ALA A 82 11.42 -2.28 10.00
N GLN A 83 12.55 -2.83 9.55
CA GLN A 83 13.81 -2.13 9.41
C GLN A 83 13.78 -1.34 8.10
N ALA A 84 14.07 -0.04 8.19
CA ALA A 84 14.21 0.79 6.99
C ALA A 84 15.37 0.24 6.15
N LEU A 85 15.08 -0.24 4.94
CA LEU A 85 16.16 -0.60 4.01
C LEU A 85 17.03 0.65 3.74
N PRO A 86 18.36 0.53 3.70
CA PRO A 86 19.18 1.67 3.33
C PRO A 86 18.77 2.15 1.92
N PRO A 87 18.74 3.47 1.68
CA PRO A 87 18.58 3.97 0.31
C PRO A 87 19.68 3.40 -0.60
N VAL A 88 19.29 3.04 -1.82
CA VAL A 88 20.17 2.51 -2.86
C VAL A 88 20.51 3.64 -3.83
N GLU A 89 21.76 3.73 -4.27
CA GLU A 89 22.16 4.66 -5.32
C GLU A 89 21.62 4.21 -6.68
N LEU A 90 20.96 5.14 -7.39
CA LEU A 90 20.45 4.87 -8.73
C LEU A 90 21.58 4.83 -9.76
N PRO A 91 21.50 3.94 -10.77
CA PRO A 91 22.33 4.07 -11.96
C PRO A 91 22.15 5.47 -12.57
N ALA A 92 23.25 6.12 -12.94
CA ALA A 92 23.23 7.53 -13.35
C ALA A 92 22.23 7.83 -14.49
N GLY A 93 22.08 6.90 -15.45
CA GLY A 93 21.11 7.04 -16.54
C GLY A 93 19.65 7.02 -16.07
N VAL A 94 19.33 6.18 -15.08
CA VAL A 94 17.98 6.09 -14.48
C VAL A 94 17.69 7.36 -13.69
N GLY A 95 18.62 7.78 -12.81
CA GLY A 95 18.46 9.01 -12.03
C GLY A 95 18.27 10.26 -12.90
N GLY A 96 19.02 10.36 -14.01
CA GLY A 96 18.86 11.46 -14.98
C GLY A 96 17.49 11.47 -15.64
N ARG A 97 16.94 10.31 -16.01
CA ARG A 97 15.58 10.21 -16.60
C ARG A 97 14.49 10.59 -15.60
N ILE A 98 14.60 10.12 -14.35
CA ILE A 98 13.65 10.48 -13.29
C ILE A 98 13.67 11.99 -13.03
N LEU A 99 14.85 12.61 -12.93
CA LEU A 99 14.97 14.06 -12.75
C LEU A 99 14.41 14.85 -13.93
N ALA A 100 14.58 14.37 -15.17
CA ALA A 100 14.02 15.02 -16.36
C ALA A 100 12.50 15.03 -16.35
N VAL A 101 11.87 13.88 -16.05
CA VAL A 101 10.41 13.78 -15.91
C VAL A 101 9.93 14.65 -14.75
N ALA A 102 10.61 14.63 -13.60
CA ALA A 102 10.25 15.45 -12.46
C ALA A 102 10.35 16.96 -12.76
N ALA A 103 11.35 17.39 -13.54
CA ALA A 103 11.48 18.79 -13.95
C ALA A 103 10.31 19.24 -14.83
N GLU A 104 9.87 18.38 -15.75
CA GLU A 104 8.71 18.61 -16.61
C GLU A 104 7.41 18.67 -15.80
N ASP A 105 7.13 17.64 -14.99
CA ASP A 105 5.91 17.53 -14.18
C ASP A 105 5.74 18.72 -13.22
N GLN A 106 6.84 19.13 -12.57
CA GLN A 106 6.82 20.21 -11.57
C GLN A 106 7.04 21.60 -12.18
N LYS A 107 7.33 21.69 -13.49
CA LYS A 107 7.68 22.95 -14.18
C LYS A 107 8.85 23.67 -13.51
N LEU A 108 9.84 22.90 -13.06
CA LEU A 108 11.04 23.38 -12.38
C LEU A 108 12.28 23.14 -13.24
N SER A 109 13.36 23.86 -12.95
CA SER A 109 14.63 23.60 -13.61
C SER A 109 15.26 22.29 -13.10
N LEU A 110 15.96 21.56 -13.96
CA LEU A 110 16.77 20.41 -13.51
C LEU A 110 17.76 20.79 -12.41
N ALA A 111 18.32 22.01 -12.46
CA ALA A 111 19.30 22.49 -11.50
C ALA A 111 18.74 22.66 -10.08
N THR A 112 17.42 22.79 -9.92
CA THR A 112 16.75 22.90 -8.61
C THR A 112 16.38 21.55 -7.99
N LEU A 113 16.27 20.49 -8.79
CA LEU A 113 15.83 19.18 -8.32
C LEU A 113 16.98 18.27 -7.90
N ARG A 114 16.80 17.52 -6.82
CA ARG A 114 17.76 16.52 -6.34
C ARG A 114 17.04 15.21 -6.01
N ILE A 115 17.69 14.10 -6.34
CA ILE A 115 17.34 12.80 -5.77
C ILE A 115 17.80 12.82 -4.32
N GLN A 116 16.86 12.65 -3.40
CA GLN A 116 17.12 12.64 -1.96
C GLN A 116 17.33 11.22 -1.43
N ALA A 117 16.61 10.25 -2.00
CA ALA A 117 16.75 8.84 -1.71
C ALA A 117 16.10 8.02 -2.82
N SER A 118 16.53 6.77 -2.96
CA SER A 118 15.92 5.79 -3.87
C SER A 118 15.95 4.41 -3.25
N ARG A 119 15.02 3.54 -3.65
CA ARG A 119 14.98 2.12 -3.30
C ARG A 119 14.46 1.30 -4.47
N ASP A 120 14.97 0.09 -4.60
CA ASP A 120 14.46 -0.91 -5.51
C ASP A 120 13.05 -1.36 -5.08
N ARG A 121 12.21 -1.67 -6.06
CA ARG A 121 10.84 -2.13 -5.86
C ARG A 121 10.43 -3.14 -6.91
N GLU A 122 9.60 -4.07 -6.48
CA GLU A 122 8.73 -4.85 -7.34
C GLU A 122 7.35 -4.18 -7.33
N TRP A 123 6.88 -3.78 -8.52
CA TRP A 123 5.54 -3.28 -8.73
C TRP A 123 4.62 -4.42 -9.12
N ASP A 124 3.37 -4.40 -8.67
CA ASP A 124 2.40 -5.47 -8.89
C ASP A 124 1.86 -5.50 -10.33
N ASP A 125 2.00 -4.38 -11.04
CA ASP A 125 1.53 -4.20 -12.41
C ASP A 125 2.48 -3.34 -13.28
N GLY A 126 2.20 -3.33 -14.59
CA GLY A 126 2.92 -2.52 -15.57
C GLY A 126 2.61 -1.02 -15.53
N CYS A 127 1.80 -0.56 -14.58
CA CYS A 127 1.57 0.86 -14.29
C CYS A 127 2.34 1.31 -13.04
N LEU A 128 3.22 0.46 -12.50
CA LEU A 128 4.05 0.75 -11.34
C LEU A 128 3.21 1.00 -10.08
N ASN A 129 2.07 0.32 -9.95
CA ASN A 129 1.02 0.52 -8.93
C ASN A 129 0.32 1.89 -9.00
N LEU A 130 0.54 2.64 -10.09
CA LEU A 130 0.03 4.00 -10.32
C LEU A 130 -0.92 4.04 -11.53
N ALA A 131 -1.82 3.07 -11.62
CA ALA A 131 -2.91 3.09 -12.59
C ALA A 131 -3.71 4.40 -12.50
N GLY A 132 -3.91 5.07 -13.62
CA GLY A 132 -4.84 6.19 -13.75
C GLY A 132 -6.30 5.74 -13.70
N GLU A 133 -7.22 6.69 -13.68
CA GLU A 133 -8.66 6.40 -13.73
C GLU A 133 -9.01 5.67 -15.04
N GLY A 134 -9.60 4.47 -14.93
CA GLY A 134 -9.95 3.63 -16.08
C GLY A 134 -8.76 3.05 -16.85
N GLU A 135 -7.52 3.27 -16.40
CA GLU A 135 -6.33 2.70 -17.03
C GLU A 135 -6.25 1.20 -16.74
N VAL A 136 -6.07 0.40 -17.79
CA VAL A 136 -5.89 -1.05 -17.67
C VAL A 136 -4.40 -1.35 -17.70
N CYS A 137 -3.90 -1.90 -16.59
CA CYS A 137 -2.49 -2.23 -16.41
C CYS A 137 -2.26 -3.72 -16.63
N ILE A 138 -1.16 -4.06 -17.30
CA ILE A 138 -0.73 -5.45 -17.44
C ILE A 138 -0.46 -6.01 -16.04
N GLN A 139 -1.07 -7.15 -15.72
CA GLN A 139 -0.94 -7.84 -14.43
C GLN A 139 0.36 -8.66 -14.40
N ALA A 140 1.49 -7.96 -14.40
CA ALA A 140 2.83 -8.55 -14.36
C ALA A 140 3.74 -7.75 -13.43
N ILE A 141 4.51 -8.49 -12.62
CA ILE A 141 5.47 -7.89 -11.70
C ILE A 141 6.51 -7.11 -12.51
N THR A 142 6.67 -5.83 -12.20
CA THR A 142 7.62 -4.93 -12.87
C THR A 142 8.68 -4.49 -11.88
N TRP A 143 9.95 -4.83 -12.16
CA TRP A 143 11.07 -4.35 -11.36
C TRP A 143 11.34 -2.87 -11.61
N GLY A 144 11.71 -2.14 -10.57
CA GLY A 144 11.87 -0.70 -10.68
C GLY A 144 12.36 0.01 -9.43
N TRP A 145 12.09 1.32 -9.38
CA TRP A 145 12.61 2.21 -8.33
C TRP A 145 11.53 3.12 -7.77
N GLN A 146 11.40 3.15 -6.45
CA GLN A 146 10.73 4.23 -5.73
C GLN A 146 11.77 5.29 -5.39
N THR A 147 11.53 6.53 -5.79
CA THR A 147 12.51 7.61 -5.68
C THR A 147 11.89 8.85 -5.05
N LEU A 148 12.57 9.42 -4.05
CA LEU A 148 12.23 10.70 -3.46
C LEU A 148 13.03 11.80 -4.17
N ILE A 149 12.31 12.72 -4.81
CA ILE A 149 12.85 13.93 -5.42
C ILE A 149 12.47 15.11 -4.54
N GLY A 150 13.36 16.09 -4.37
CA GLY A 150 13.01 17.34 -3.72
C GLY A 150 13.71 18.55 -4.33
N ASP A 151 13.14 19.73 -4.10
CA ASP A 151 13.66 21.03 -4.52
C ASP A 151 14.26 21.85 -3.35
N GLY A 152 14.29 21.25 -2.15
CA GLY A 152 14.69 21.90 -0.90
C GLY A 152 13.51 22.39 -0.05
N VAL A 153 12.32 22.50 -0.63
CA VAL A 153 11.08 22.89 0.05
C VAL A 153 10.09 21.71 0.04
N ARG A 154 9.75 21.22 -1.14
CA ARG A 154 8.78 20.14 -1.37
C ARG A 154 9.48 18.83 -1.74
N GLN A 155 8.75 17.74 -1.58
CA GLN A 155 9.19 16.40 -1.94
C GLN A 155 8.14 15.69 -2.77
N TRP A 156 8.59 14.85 -3.69
CA TRP A 156 7.75 14.06 -4.57
C TRP A 156 8.26 12.63 -4.61
N VAL A 157 7.31 11.69 -4.65
CA VAL A 157 7.57 10.26 -4.80
C VAL A 157 7.35 9.90 -6.27
N TYR A 158 8.40 9.41 -6.93
CA TYR A 158 8.32 8.88 -8.28
C TYR A 158 8.51 7.38 -8.26
N HIS A 159 7.72 6.68 -9.07
CA HIS A 159 7.93 5.27 -9.39
C HIS A 159 8.51 5.19 -10.80
N SER A 160 9.42 4.26 -11.01
CA SER A 160 9.96 3.98 -12.35
C SER A 160 10.18 2.50 -12.54
N ASP A 161 10.27 2.04 -13.78
CA ASP A 161 10.81 0.71 -14.08
C ASP A 161 12.33 0.67 -13.85
N HIS A 162 12.93 -0.53 -13.94
CA HIS A 162 14.35 -0.74 -13.66
C HIS A 162 15.26 0.13 -14.54
N MET A 163 14.84 0.41 -15.77
CA MET A 163 15.58 1.22 -16.73
C MET A 163 15.21 2.71 -16.67
N GLY A 164 14.21 3.12 -15.89
CA GLY A 164 13.67 4.47 -15.92
C GLY A 164 13.09 4.87 -17.26
N GLU A 165 12.63 3.92 -18.09
CA GLU A 165 11.97 4.20 -19.37
C GLU A 165 10.53 4.67 -19.14
N GLN A 166 9.85 4.05 -18.19
CA GLN A 166 8.63 4.53 -17.59
C GLN A 166 8.94 5.18 -16.25
N VAL A 167 8.50 6.43 -16.07
CA VAL A 167 8.58 7.17 -14.81
C VAL A 167 7.21 7.81 -14.57
N ARG A 168 6.66 7.67 -13.36
CA ARG A 168 5.35 8.18 -12.97
C ARG A 168 5.41 8.87 -11.61
N LEU A 169 4.80 10.04 -11.51
CA LEU A 169 4.58 10.71 -10.23
C LEU A 169 3.51 9.95 -9.42
N ASN A 170 3.85 9.57 -8.21
CA ASN A 170 2.88 9.13 -7.22
C ASN A 170 2.25 10.37 -6.57
N GLY A 171 1.23 10.93 -7.25
CA GLY A 171 0.57 12.15 -6.81
C GLY A 171 -0.10 12.00 -5.45
N LEU A 172 -0.72 10.85 -5.16
CA LEU A 172 -1.39 10.60 -3.88
C LEU A 172 -0.42 10.60 -2.70
N ALA A 173 0.80 10.08 -2.88
CA ALA A 173 1.82 10.09 -1.84
C ALA A 173 2.52 11.45 -1.68
N SER A 174 2.50 12.29 -2.72
CA SER A 174 3.24 13.55 -2.80
C SER A 174 2.39 14.79 -2.49
N ASP A 175 1.07 14.66 -2.41
CA ASP A 175 0.14 15.76 -2.11
C ASP A 175 0.14 16.09 -0.62
N THR A 176 1.26 16.61 -0.12
CA THR A 176 1.45 16.95 1.29
C THR A 176 2.60 17.94 1.46
N GLU A 177 2.56 18.70 2.56
CA GLU A 177 3.68 19.52 3.04
C GLU A 177 4.56 18.78 4.06
N ALA A 178 4.16 17.56 4.45
CA ALA A 178 4.93 16.72 5.35
C ALA A 178 6.27 16.32 4.73
N ARG A 179 7.26 16.10 5.59
CA ARG A 179 8.54 15.54 5.17
C ARG A 179 8.35 14.06 4.83
N ILE A 180 8.68 13.68 3.60
CA ILE A 180 8.66 12.29 3.14
C ILE A 180 10.05 11.69 3.33
N SER A 181 10.09 10.49 3.88
CA SER A 181 11.28 9.64 3.96
C SER A 181 10.90 8.20 3.70
N PHE A 182 11.87 7.34 3.46
CA PHE A 182 11.56 5.92 3.42
C PHE A 182 11.52 5.33 4.82
N GLY A 183 10.39 4.72 5.15
CA GLY A 183 10.20 3.89 6.32
C GLY A 183 10.50 2.42 6.01
N PRO A 184 9.93 1.50 6.78
CA PRO A 184 10.01 0.08 6.51
C PRO A 184 9.10 -0.34 5.36
N LEU A 185 9.46 -1.40 4.64
CA LEU A 185 8.61 -1.95 3.59
C LEU A 185 7.77 -3.10 4.15
N ALA A 186 6.48 -3.11 3.79
CA ALA A 186 5.70 -4.33 3.93
C ALA A 186 6.15 -5.35 2.88
N GLN A 187 6.19 -6.61 3.29
CA GLN A 187 6.37 -7.76 2.40
C GLN A 187 4.98 -8.29 2.01
N ARG A 188 4.84 -8.87 0.82
CA ARG A 188 3.57 -9.49 0.43
C ARG A 188 3.27 -10.70 1.33
N GLY A 189 2.01 -10.83 1.77
CA GLY A 189 1.59 -11.94 2.65
C GLY A 189 2.06 -11.78 4.08
N GLN A 190 2.38 -10.54 4.47
CA GLN A 190 2.86 -10.19 5.79
C GLN A 190 1.75 -10.18 6.85
N LEU A 191 0.49 -10.13 6.44
CA LEU A 191 -0.65 -10.36 7.32
C LEU A 191 -1.39 -11.61 6.87
N ASP A 192 -1.99 -12.31 7.81
CA ASP A 192 -2.91 -13.42 7.50
C ASP A 192 -4.14 -12.87 6.77
N SER A 193 -4.69 -13.66 5.85
CA SER A 193 -5.97 -13.44 5.18
C SER A 193 -7.15 -13.07 6.09
N GLY A 194 -7.09 -13.42 7.38
CA GLY A 194 -8.08 -13.06 8.39
C GLY A 194 -7.98 -11.63 8.94
N VAL A 195 -6.94 -10.87 8.57
CA VAL A 195 -6.67 -9.51 9.07
C VAL A 195 -6.95 -8.48 7.99
N VAL A 196 -7.81 -7.50 8.29
CA VAL A 196 -8.10 -6.37 7.39
C VAL A 196 -7.00 -5.32 7.47
N ALA A 197 -6.62 -4.91 8.68
CA ALA A 197 -5.54 -3.95 8.88
C ALA A 197 -5.03 -4.02 10.32
N VAL A 198 -3.76 -3.66 10.51
CA VAL A 198 -3.15 -3.45 11.83
C VAL A 198 -2.73 -2.00 11.94
N ARG A 199 -3.12 -1.34 13.03
CA ARG A 199 -2.57 -0.06 13.43
C ARG A 199 -1.65 -0.26 14.61
N ALA A 200 -0.46 0.30 14.57
CA ALA A 200 0.55 0.18 15.62
C ALA A 200 1.07 1.55 16.02
N MET A 201 1.39 1.73 17.31
CA MET A 201 1.99 2.96 17.81
C MET A 201 3.25 2.61 18.62
N SER A 202 4.40 3.10 18.18
CA SER A 202 5.69 2.94 18.86
C SER A 202 6.11 4.30 19.42
N GLN A 203 6.55 4.36 20.68
CA GLN A 203 6.94 5.63 21.32
C GLN A 203 8.44 5.93 21.21
N GLN A 204 9.28 4.91 21.03
CA GLN A 204 10.73 5.05 20.84
C GLN A 204 11.28 4.05 19.80
N PRO A 205 12.40 4.35 19.13
CA PRO A 205 13.14 3.36 18.36
C PRO A 205 13.51 2.14 19.23
N GLY A 206 13.03 0.96 18.86
CA GLY A 206 13.21 -0.28 19.63
C GLY A 206 12.13 -0.56 20.68
N ASP A 207 11.21 0.37 20.91
CA ASP A 207 10.03 0.15 21.76
C ASP A 207 9.03 -0.74 21.01
N ARG A 208 8.53 -1.77 21.69
CA ARG A 208 7.60 -2.73 21.09
C ARG A 208 6.22 -2.08 20.99
N PRO A 209 5.74 -1.79 19.78
CA PRO A 209 4.53 -1.00 19.60
C PRO A 209 3.29 -1.70 20.17
N HIS A 210 2.42 -0.92 20.79
CA HIS A 210 1.05 -1.34 21.05
C HIS A 210 0.30 -1.34 19.73
N ALA A 211 -0.32 -2.48 19.38
CA ALA A 211 -1.02 -2.64 18.12
C ALA A 211 -2.47 -3.06 18.32
N THR A 212 -3.27 -2.76 17.30
CA THR A 212 -4.69 -3.14 17.22
C THR A 212 -4.92 -3.69 15.83
N ALA A 213 -5.41 -4.91 15.74
CA ALA A 213 -5.81 -5.55 14.49
C ALA A 213 -7.32 -5.46 14.32
N LEU A 214 -7.76 -5.08 13.13
CA LEU A 214 -9.12 -5.28 12.68
C LEU A 214 -9.17 -6.57 11.87
N MET A 215 -9.98 -7.53 12.32
CA MET A 215 -10.18 -8.83 11.67
C MET A 215 -11.32 -8.77 10.64
N VAL A 216 -11.32 -9.71 9.69
CA VAL A 216 -12.37 -9.83 8.66
C VAL A 216 -13.75 -10.15 9.27
N ASP A 217 -13.78 -10.89 10.37
CA ASP A 217 -15.03 -11.21 11.10
C ASP A 217 -15.55 -10.03 11.95
N GLY A 218 -14.87 -8.88 11.91
CA GLY A 218 -15.21 -7.68 12.67
C GLY A 218 -14.61 -7.62 14.06
N SER A 219 -13.94 -8.67 14.53
CA SER A 219 -13.23 -8.63 15.81
C SER A 219 -12.12 -7.59 15.77
N VAL A 220 -12.07 -6.73 16.78
CA VAL A 220 -10.94 -5.83 17.00
C VAL A 220 -10.08 -6.42 18.09
N VAL A 221 -8.82 -6.73 17.82
CA VAL A 221 -7.94 -7.41 18.77
C VAL A 221 -6.81 -6.47 19.18
N LYS A 222 -6.57 -6.31 20.49
CA LYS A 222 -5.35 -5.66 20.99
C LYS A 222 -4.20 -6.64 20.89
N LEU A 223 -3.12 -6.26 20.24
CA LEU A 223 -1.91 -7.05 20.16
C LEU A 223 -0.92 -6.51 21.20
N ASP A 224 -0.36 -7.41 21.99
CA ASP A 224 0.69 -7.06 22.93
C ASP A 224 2.05 -6.89 22.25
N ALA A 225 3.09 -6.71 23.06
CA ALA A 225 4.45 -6.50 22.59
C ALA A 225 5.04 -7.75 21.88
N GLN A 226 4.44 -8.92 22.04
CA GLN A 226 4.75 -10.17 21.33
C GLN A 226 3.76 -10.39 20.17
N GLY A 227 2.91 -9.39 19.92
CA GLY A 227 1.74 -9.41 19.07
C GLY A 227 0.84 -10.59 19.34
N ARG A 228 0.70 -11.01 20.59
CA ARG A 228 -0.35 -11.96 20.99
C ARG A 228 -1.64 -11.20 21.26
N GLY A 229 -2.75 -11.84 20.89
CA GLY A 229 -4.07 -11.23 21.01
C GLY A 229 -4.51 -11.26 22.47
N GLN A 230 -4.75 -10.09 23.07
CA GLN A 230 -5.22 -10.02 24.45
C GLN A 230 -6.73 -9.83 24.52
N GLY A 231 -7.43 -10.88 24.97
CA GLY A 231 -8.82 -10.86 25.44
C GLY A 231 -9.84 -10.43 24.38
N PRO A 232 -11.16 -10.44 24.68
CA PRO A 232 -12.15 -10.08 23.69
C PRO A 232 -12.07 -8.57 23.53
N GLY A 233 -11.35 -8.12 22.50
CA GLY A 233 -11.69 -6.81 21.98
C GLY A 233 -13.09 -6.87 21.37
N TYR A 234 -13.69 -5.71 21.22
CA TYR A 234 -15.06 -5.59 20.76
C TYR A 234 -15.17 -5.97 19.29
N SER A 235 -16.39 -6.26 18.86
CA SER A 235 -16.68 -6.56 17.46
C SER A 235 -17.37 -5.38 16.80
N LEU A 236 -16.91 -5.04 15.60
CA LEU A 236 -17.60 -4.15 14.68
C LEU A 236 -18.65 -4.93 13.89
N THR A 237 -19.69 -4.22 13.44
CA THR A 237 -20.66 -4.78 12.50
C THR A 237 -20.03 -5.01 11.13
N PRO A 238 -20.53 -5.96 10.32
CA PRO A 238 -20.04 -6.16 8.96
C PRO A 238 -20.08 -4.88 8.10
N ALA A 239 -21.08 -4.03 8.29
CA ALA A 239 -21.19 -2.74 7.60
C ALA A 239 -20.05 -1.77 7.97
N GLN A 240 -19.62 -1.75 9.23
CA GLN A 240 -18.49 -0.93 9.68
C GLN A 240 -17.17 -1.43 9.11
N VAL A 241 -16.95 -2.76 9.11
CA VAL A 241 -15.75 -3.36 8.51
C VAL A 241 -15.69 -3.04 7.02
N GLN A 242 -16.80 -3.23 6.30
CA GLN A 242 -16.89 -2.95 4.87
C GLN A 242 -16.66 -1.46 4.57
N ALA A 243 -17.20 -0.55 5.37
CA ALA A 243 -17.00 0.89 5.18
C ALA A 243 -15.52 1.28 5.32
N PHE A 244 -14.82 0.72 6.32
CA PHE A 244 -13.38 0.94 6.47
C PHE A 244 -12.60 0.35 5.28
N ASP A 245 -12.90 -0.90 4.90
CA ASP A 245 -12.21 -1.57 3.80
C ASP A 245 -12.41 -0.88 2.45
N GLN A 246 -13.58 -0.30 2.19
CA GLN A 246 -13.83 0.52 1.01
C GLN A 246 -12.91 1.74 0.94
N GLN A 247 -12.66 2.43 2.05
CA GLN A 247 -11.71 3.56 2.09
C GLN A 247 -10.28 3.09 1.82
N ARG A 248 -9.87 1.96 2.42
CA ARG A 248 -8.56 1.33 2.19
C ARG A 248 -8.35 1.01 0.70
N ASN A 249 -9.33 0.34 0.08
CA ASN A 249 -9.26 -0.09 -1.32
C ASN A 249 -9.37 1.08 -2.31
N GLN A 250 -10.06 2.16 -1.94
CA GLN A 250 -10.20 3.35 -2.80
C GLN A 250 -8.84 3.99 -3.13
N PHE A 251 -7.90 4.02 -2.19
CA PHE A 251 -6.61 4.70 -2.37
C PHE A 251 -5.48 3.79 -2.82
N SER A 252 -5.69 2.47 -2.79
CA SER A 252 -4.66 1.44 -2.99
C SER A 252 -3.43 1.71 -2.11
N LEU A 253 -3.42 1.16 -0.89
CA LEU A 253 -2.35 1.45 0.08
C LEU A 253 -0.95 1.05 -0.41
N SER A 254 -0.85 0.19 -1.43
CA SER A 254 0.41 -0.18 -2.05
C SER A 254 1.15 1.02 -2.64
N ARG A 255 0.44 2.12 -2.94
CA ARG A 255 1.02 3.42 -3.35
C ARG A 255 1.80 4.10 -2.23
N PHE A 256 1.53 3.78 -0.97
CA PHE A 256 2.20 4.36 0.19
C PHE A 256 3.18 3.40 0.86
N ASN A 257 3.24 2.15 0.39
CA ASN A 257 4.11 1.13 0.96
C ASN A 257 5.56 1.62 0.99
N GLY A 258 6.19 1.57 2.17
CA GLY A 258 7.56 2.00 2.35
C GLY A 258 7.75 3.46 2.75
N LEU A 259 6.68 4.26 2.81
CA LEU A 259 6.79 5.69 3.06
C LEU A 259 6.58 6.05 4.53
N ARG A 260 7.30 7.07 4.96
CA ARG A 260 7.20 7.67 6.29
C ARG A 260 7.01 9.18 6.18
N TYR A 261 6.01 9.70 6.88
CA TYR A 261 5.62 11.11 6.90
C TYR A 261 5.97 11.77 8.24
N GLY A 262 6.89 12.71 8.22
CA GLY A 262 7.39 13.44 9.39
C GLY A 262 7.11 14.94 9.33
N ARG A 263 7.53 15.64 10.38
CA ARG A 263 7.36 17.10 10.50
C ARG A 263 8.08 17.86 9.38
N PRO A 264 7.45 18.87 8.77
CA PRO A 264 8.11 19.76 7.80
C PRO A 264 9.38 20.39 8.39
N GLY A 265 10.39 20.63 7.55
CA GLY A 265 11.64 21.26 7.98
C GLY A 265 12.58 20.41 8.84
N SER A 266 12.23 19.15 9.14
CA SER A 266 13.18 18.20 9.74
C SER A 266 14.27 17.87 8.73
N ALA A 267 15.50 18.31 9.00
CA ALA A 267 16.62 18.21 8.08
C ALA A 267 17.05 16.76 7.81
N ASN A 268 16.94 15.88 8.81
CA ASN A 268 17.29 14.46 8.74
C ASN A 268 16.21 13.59 9.40
N LEU A 269 15.70 12.59 8.68
CA LEU A 269 14.93 11.47 9.25
C LEU A 269 15.77 10.18 9.35
N ALA A 270 16.97 10.16 8.74
CA ALA A 270 17.94 9.08 8.85
C ALA A 270 18.84 9.18 10.10
N ASP A 271 18.95 10.37 10.73
CA ASP A 271 19.86 10.63 11.86
C ASP A 271 19.16 10.90 13.20
N ALA A 272 18.07 10.19 13.51
CA ALA A 272 17.74 9.99 14.92
C ALA A 272 17.10 8.63 15.21
N PRO A 273 17.83 7.51 15.09
CA PRO A 273 17.65 6.44 16.06
C PRO A 273 17.99 7.00 17.45
N GLY A 274 16.98 7.47 18.19
CA GLY A 274 17.11 8.04 19.54
C GLY A 274 16.28 9.29 19.86
N SER A 275 15.48 9.81 18.93
CA SER A 275 14.45 10.81 19.30
C SER A 275 13.29 10.09 20.00
N ASN A 276 12.70 10.68 21.04
CA ASN A 276 11.44 10.22 21.65
C ASN A 276 10.25 10.44 20.70
N GLN A 277 10.40 10.09 19.43
CA GLN A 277 9.42 10.35 18.39
C GLN A 277 8.49 9.16 18.26
N THR A 278 7.23 9.42 18.56
CA THR A 278 6.16 8.44 18.37
C THR A 278 5.90 8.27 16.88
N TRP A 279 5.82 7.03 16.43
CA TRP A 279 5.38 6.69 15.07
C TRP A 279 4.09 5.89 15.15
N VAL A 280 3.11 6.30 14.36
CA VAL A 280 1.96 5.45 14.04
C VAL A 280 2.28 4.72 12.74
N SER A 281 2.04 3.41 12.71
CA SER A 281 2.10 2.59 11.51
C SER A 281 0.71 2.07 11.19
N LEU A 282 0.33 2.10 9.92
CA LEU A 282 -0.82 1.36 9.42
C LEU A 282 -0.32 0.30 8.43
N ILE A 283 -0.80 -0.91 8.61
CA ILE A 283 -0.30 -2.11 7.94
C ILE A 283 -1.49 -2.85 7.35
N ASP A 284 -1.38 -3.21 6.08
CA ASP A 284 -2.20 -4.24 5.46
C ASP A 284 -1.32 -5.39 4.92
N ASP A 285 -1.89 -6.31 4.16
CA ASP A 285 -1.20 -7.49 3.66
C ASP A 285 -0.13 -7.20 2.59
N GLN A 286 -0.12 -5.99 2.01
CA GLN A 286 0.81 -5.55 0.96
C GLN A 286 1.58 -4.26 1.30
N SER A 287 1.19 -3.55 2.35
CA SER A 287 1.53 -2.14 2.52
C SER A 287 1.78 -1.79 3.98
N LEU A 288 2.85 -1.05 4.22
CA LEU A 288 3.14 -0.41 5.49
C LEU A 288 3.54 1.03 5.22
N PHE A 289 2.88 1.96 5.90
CA PHE A 289 3.35 3.34 5.97
C PHE A 289 3.39 3.80 7.42
N GLN A 290 4.19 4.84 7.67
CA GLN A 290 4.36 5.40 9.01
C GLN A 290 4.18 6.91 9.01
N TYR A 291 3.74 7.46 10.12
CA TYR A 291 3.70 8.90 10.29
C TYR A 291 3.87 9.34 11.75
N ASP A 292 4.36 10.57 11.92
CA ASP A 292 4.38 11.24 13.23
C ASP A 292 2.95 11.70 13.56
N PRO A 293 2.34 11.26 14.66
CA PRO A 293 0.97 11.63 15.00
C PRO A 293 0.76 13.15 15.13
N ALA A 294 1.82 13.94 15.39
CA ALA A 294 1.75 15.39 15.44
C ALA A 294 1.41 16.05 14.09
N ILE A 295 1.54 15.33 12.98
CA ILE A 295 1.23 15.81 11.63
C ILE A 295 0.00 15.14 11.02
N ALA A 296 -0.86 14.48 11.80
CA ALA A 296 -1.99 13.71 11.27
C ALA A 296 -2.87 14.53 10.30
N ALA A 297 -3.10 15.82 10.58
CA ALA A 297 -3.87 16.74 9.74
C ALA A 297 -3.09 17.31 8.52
N GLN A 298 -1.81 16.95 8.36
CA GLN A 298 -0.95 17.36 7.25
C GLN A 298 -0.57 16.17 6.37
N LEU A 299 -1.05 14.97 6.68
CA LEU A 299 -0.87 13.79 5.83
C LEU A 299 -1.46 14.04 4.44
N PRO A 300 -1.01 13.29 3.42
CA PRO A 300 -1.71 13.29 2.15
C PRO A 300 -3.22 13.02 2.33
N PRO A 301 -4.12 13.70 1.60
CA PRO A 301 -5.56 13.61 1.83
C PRO A 301 -6.15 12.19 1.81
N ALA A 302 -5.50 11.25 1.12
CA ALA A 302 -5.85 9.83 1.14
C ALA A 302 -5.57 9.19 2.51
N LEU A 303 -4.38 9.42 3.08
CA LEU A 303 -3.98 8.88 4.38
C LEU A 303 -4.70 9.57 5.54
N GLU A 304 -4.95 10.88 5.43
CA GLU A 304 -5.74 11.60 6.42
C GLU A 304 -7.16 11.00 6.54
N ARG A 305 -7.84 10.76 5.41
CA ARG A 305 -9.17 10.13 5.40
C ARG A 305 -9.14 8.71 5.95
N LEU A 306 -8.11 7.95 5.66
CA LEU A 306 -7.96 6.59 6.17
C LEU A 306 -7.77 6.58 7.69
N GLU A 307 -6.96 7.49 8.24
CA GLU A 307 -6.82 7.65 9.69
C GLU A 307 -8.13 8.12 10.32
N GLN A 308 -8.84 9.08 9.73
CA GLN A 308 -10.17 9.51 10.20
C GLN A 308 -11.17 8.35 10.18
N ALA A 309 -11.15 7.50 9.15
CA ALA A 309 -12.00 6.31 9.07
C ALA A 309 -11.65 5.29 10.15
N TRP A 310 -10.37 5.07 10.43
CA TRP A 310 -9.93 4.25 11.57
C TRP A 310 -10.45 4.81 12.90
N GLN A 311 -10.30 6.12 13.13
CA GLN A 311 -10.78 6.76 14.36
C GLN A 311 -12.30 6.65 14.53
N ALA A 312 -13.07 6.93 13.47
CA ALA A 312 -14.53 6.89 13.50
C ALA A 312 -15.10 5.47 13.58
N THR A 313 -14.37 4.47 13.10
CA THR A 313 -14.86 3.10 13.00
C THR A 313 -14.34 2.23 14.13
N VAL A 314 -13.01 2.17 14.27
CA VAL A 314 -12.35 1.35 15.27
C VAL A 314 -12.38 2.09 16.61
N CYS A 315 -11.88 3.32 16.70
CA CYS A 315 -11.69 3.99 17.99
C CYS A 315 -12.97 4.51 18.65
N ALA A 316 -14.01 4.84 17.89
CA ALA A 316 -15.27 5.38 18.42
C ALA A 316 -16.28 4.31 18.89
N SER A 317 -15.88 3.03 18.92
CA SER A 317 -16.77 1.94 19.32
C SER A 317 -17.20 2.02 20.80
N PRO A 318 -18.47 1.80 21.14
CA PRO A 318 -19.04 2.06 22.48
C PRO A 318 -18.63 1.08 23.59
N SER A 319 -17.72 0.14 23.34
CA SER A 319 -17.23 -0.79 24.36
C SER A 319 -16.25 -0.11 25.32
N ALA A 320 -16.32 -0.44 26.61
CA ALA A 320 -15.47 0.10 27.66
C ALA A 320 -13.98 0.05 27.29
N SER A 321 -13.37 1.24 27.22
CA SER A 321 -11.98 1.53 26.88
C SER A 321 -11.60 1.37 25.39
N PRO A 322 -11.36 2.48 24.67
CA PRO A 322 -10.83 2.41 23.31
C PRO A 322 -9.48 1.67 23.28
N PRO A 323 -9.06 1.17 22.11
CA PRO A 323 -7.73 0.62 21.93
C PRO A 323 -6.64 1.59 22.42
N GLY A 324 -5.56 1.10 23.06
CA GLY A 324 -4.52 1.96 23.65
C GLY A 324 -3.71 2.77 22.63
N ASN A 325 -3.83 2.43 21.35
CA ASN A 325 -3.28 3.19 20.24
C ASN A 325 -4.29 4.18 19.62
N CYS A 326 -5.54 4.20 20.07
CA CYS A 326 -6.45 5.29 19.74
C CYS A 326 -6.06 6.52 20.56
N PRO A 327 -5.84 7.68 19.92
CA PRO A 327 -5.58 8.92 20.66
C PRO A 327 -6.71 9.15 21.64
N SER A 328 -6.35 9.36 22.91
CA SER A 328 -7.30 9.87 23.91
C SER A 328 -7.86 11.18 23.39
N SER A 329 -9.19 11.29 23.33
CA SER A 329 -9.90 12.47 22.84
C SER A 329 -9.24 13.77 23.34
N PRO A 330 -8.97 14.76 22.47
CA PRO A 330 -8.34 16.02 22.87
C PRO A 330 -9.17 16.83 23.90
N ASN A 331 -10.40 16.40 24.18
CA ASN A 331 -11.30 16.99 25.18
C ASN A 331 -11.42 16.19 26.48
N SER A 332 -10.54 15.22 26.77
CA SER A 332 -10.45 14.71 28.15
C SER A 332 -9.73 15.75 29.01
N PRO A 333 -10.38 16.33 30.05
CA PRO A 333 -9.66 17.19 30.98
C PRO A 333 -8.52 16.37 31.58
N ALA A 334 -7.31 16.93 31.55
CA ALA A 334 -6.18 16.40 32.29
C ALA A 334 -6.65 16.16 33.73
N ALA A 335 -6.57 14.90 34.18
CA ALA A 335 -6.80 14.60 35.58
C ALA A 335 -5.71 15.30 36.39
N GLU A 336 -6.12 16.28 37.21
CA GLU A 336 -5.33 16.85 38.30
C GLU A 336 -4.99 15.79 39.36
#